data_AF-A0A699Z433-F1
#
_entry.id   AF-A0A699Z433-F1
#
_cell.length_a   1.000
_cell.length_b   1.000
_cell.length_c   1.000
_cell.angle_alpha   90.00
_cell.angle_beta   90.00
_cell.angle_gamma   90.00
#
_symmetry.space_group_name_H-M   'P 1'
#
loop_
_entity.id
_entity.type
_entity.pdbx_description
1 polymer ?
#
loop_
_entity_poly.entity_id
_entity_poly.type
_entity_poly.pdbx_seq_one_letter_code
_entity_poly.pdbx_strand_id
1 'polypeptide(L)'
;DVMTAFKQSPQARTHTPGAVDLQVSVLTSGFWPTYPLMEAKLPKELEAQQQVFLDFYMHKYSGRRLQWYNSLGACVLRAAFPKGTKELSVSLFQAVVLCMFNDADALSFQDLKVGSGIEDKELRRTLQSLACGKV
;
A
#
# COMPACT_ATOMS: atom_id res chain seq x y z
N ASP A 1 10.11 9.00 -18.32
CA ASP A 1 9.77 8.41 -17.02
C ASP A 1 8.28 8.02 -16.99
N VAL A 2 7.93 6.85 -16.45
CA VAL A 2 6.55 6.31 -16.46
C VAL A 2 5.63 7.15 -15.56
N MET A 3 6.12 7.57 -14.39
CA MET A 3 5.34 8.38 -13.46
C MET A 3 5.04 9.77 -14.00
N THR A 4 5.99 10.38 -14.69
CA THR A 4 5.77 11.66 -15.39
C THR A 4 4.67 11.53 -16.43
N ALA A 5 4.67 10.45 -17.22
CA ALA A 5 3.60 10.20 -18.18
C ALA A 5 2.25 9.91 -17.52
N PHE A 6 2.24 9.20 -16.39
CA PHE A 6 1.03 8.96 -15.59
C PHE A 6 0.44 10.28 -15.11
N LYS A 7 1.24 11.14 -14.45
CA LYS A 7 0.79 12.44 -13.92
C LYS A 7 0.23 13.39 -14.98
N GLN A 8 0.65 13.24 -16.24
CA GLN A 8 0.13 14.03 -17.37
C GLN A 8 -1.12 13.42 -18.04
N SER A 9 -1.42 12.14 -17.76
CA SER A 9 -2.49 11.38 -18.39
C SER A 9 -3.89 11.82 -17.92
N PRO A 10 -4.94 11.63 -18.74
CA PRO A 10 -6.32 11.88 -18.32
C PRO A 10 -6.73 11.06 -17.09
N GLN A 11 -6.21 9.83 -16.95
CA GLN A 11 -6.48 8.94 -15.81
C GLN A 11 -5.99 9.53 -14.49
N ALA A 12 -4.86 10.24 -14.49
CA ALA A 12 -4.39 10.94 -13.29
C ALA A 12 -5.22 12.19 -12.96
N ARG A 13 -5.99 12.74 -13.91
CA ARG A 13 -6.81 13.95 -13.71
C ARG A 13 -8.19 13.67 -13.15
N THR A 14 -8.69 12.44 -13.28
CA THR A 14 -9.90 11.99 -12.57
C THR A 14 -9.66 11.78 -11.08
N HIS A 15 -8.40 11.94 -10.63
CA HIS A 15 -8.02 11.91 -9.23
C HIS A 15 -8.58 13.11 -8.47
N THR A 16 -9.35 12.84 -7.41
CA THR A 16 -9.88 13.88 -6.53
C THR A 16 -8.73 14.65 -5.86
N PRO A 17 -8.68 15.99 -5.92
CA PRO A 17 -7.71 16.78 -5.16
C PRO A 17 -7.86 16.46 -3.65
N GLY A 18 -6.82 15.88 -3.04
CA GLY A 18 -6.84 15.38 -1.66
C GLY A 18 -6.70 13.85 -1.52
N ALA A 19 -6.74 13.10 -2.61
CA ALA A 19 -6.44 11.68 -2.61
C ALA A 19 -4.91 11.41 -2.48
N VAL A 20 -4.58 10.18 -2.08
CA VAL A 20 -3.22 9.71 -1.75
C VAL A 20 -2.20 10.07 -2.83
N ASP A 21 -1.06 10.67 -2.46
CA ASP A 21 0.06 10.89 -3.40
C ASP A 21 0.72 9.54 -3.75
N LEU A 22 0.52 9.10 -5.00
CA LEU A 22 0.99 7.81 -5.49
C LEU A 22 2.31 7.95 -6.24
N GLN A 23 3.29 7.14 -5.85
CA GLN A 23 4.52 6.92 -6.61
C GLN A 23 4.69 5.43 -6.93
N VAL A 24 4.85 5.11 -8.22
CA VAL A 24 4.98 3.73 -8.71
C VAL A 24 6.32 3.52 -9.41
N SER A 25 7.00 2.45 -9.02
CA SER A 25 8.21 1.97 -9.70
C SER A 25 7.88 0.71 -10.49
N VAL A 26 7.99 0.77 -11.81
CA VAL A 26 7.75 -0.38 -12.69
C VAL A 26 9.05 -1.13 -12.95
N LEU A 27 9.10 -2.40 -12.53
CA LEU A 27 10.28 -3.26 -12.62
C LEU A 27 10.09 -4.35 -13.68
N THR A 28 11.14 -4.67 -14.44
CA THR A 28 11.11 -5.75 -15.44
C THR A 28 11.60 -7.06 -14.82
N SER A 29 10.76 -8.10 -14.85
CA SER A 29 10.95 -9.39 -14.15
C SER A 29 12.27 -10.13 -14.43
N GLY A 30 12.99 -9.81 -15.51
CA GLY A 30 14.28 -10.44 -15.83
C GLY A 30 15.51 -9.70 -15.28
N PHE A 31 15.35 -8.48 -14.77
CA PHE A 31 16.46 -7.65 -14.28
C PHE A 31 16.49 -7.50 -12.75
N TRP A 32 15.48 -8.04 -12.05
CA TRP A 32 15.31 -7.91 -10.61
C TRP A 32 15.21 -9.28 -9.95
N PRO A 33 15.54 -9.40 -8.65
CA PRO A 33 15.34 -10.64 -7.90
C PRO A 33 13.88 -11.09 -7.92
N THR A 34 13.67 -12.40 -7.79
CA THR A 34 12.32 -12.95 -7.61
C THR A 34 11.85 -12.68 -6.18
N TYR A 35 10.71 -12.02 -6.04
CA TYR A 35 10.04 -11.81 -4.76
C TYR A 35 8.80 -12.72 -4.66
N PRO A 36 8.48 -13.25 -3.47
CA PRO A 36 7.22 -13.95 -3.27
C PRO A 36 6.05 -12.97 -3.39
N LEU A 37 4.97 -13.42 -4.02
CA LEU A 37 3.72 -12.68 -4.05
C LEU A 37 3.03 -12.83 -2.70
N MET A 38 2.64 -11.70 -2.13
CA MET A 38 1.97 -11.63 -0.84
C MET A 38 0.70 -10.81 -1.01
N GLU A 39 -0.43 -11.41 -0.63
CA GLU A 39 -1.72 -10.77 -0.69
C GLU A 39 -1.94 -9.86 0.53
N ALA A 40 -2.69 -8.79 0.32
CA ALA A 40 -3.20 -7.91 1.35
C ALA A 40 -4.48 -7.25 0.84
N LYS A 41 -5.46 -7.06 1.72
CA LYS A 41 -6.66 -6.27 1.49
C LYS A 41 -6.31 -4.81 1.74
N LEU A 42 -6.14 -4.06 0.66
CA LEU A 42 -5.77 -2.66 0.75
C LEU A 42 -6.98 -1.80 1.17
N PRO A 43 -6.74 -0.70 1.92
CA PRO A 43 -7.73 0.36 2.06
C PRO A 43 -8.26 0.80 0.69
N LYS A 44 -9.57 1.13 0.63
CA LYS A 44 -10.27 1.46 -0.62
C LYS A 44 -9.57 2.58 -1.39
N GLU A 45 -9.00 3.53 -0.68
CA GLU A 45 -8.27 4.67 -1.25
C GLU A 45 -7.03 4.18 -2.02
N LEU A 46 -6.26 3.24 -1.46
CA LEU A 46 -5.08 2.68 -2.12
C LEU A 46 -5.45 1.76 -3.29
N GLU A 47 -6.50 0.95 -3.13
CA GLU A 47 -7.01 0.09 -4.20
C GLU A 47 -7.46 0.91 -5.42
N ALA A 48 -8.21 2.00 -5.18
CA ALA A 48 -8.61 2.93 -6.24
C ALA A 48 -7.41 3.53 -6.98
N GLN A 49 -6.36 3.92 -6.25
CA GLN A 49 -5.12 4.41 -6.85
C GLN A 49 -4.40 3.37 -7.71
N GLN A 50 -4.32 2.13 -7.23
CA GLN A 50 -3.74 1.03 -8.00
C GLN A 50 -4.50 0.79 -9.29
N GLN A 51 -5.84 0.86 -9.25
CA GLN A 51 -6.68 0.66 -10.43
C GLN A 51 -6.49 1.78 -11.46
N VAL A 52 -6.48 3.04 -11.02
CA VAL A 52 -6.25 4.20 -11.91
C VAL A 52 -4.88 4.08 -12.61
N PHE A 53 -3.84 3.68 -11.89
CA PHE A 53 -2.53 3.46 -12.47
C PHE A 53 -2.50 2.27 -13.43
N LEU A 54 -3.17 1.17 -13.07
CA LEU A 54 -3.27 -0.03 -13.90
C LEU A 54 -3.93 0.30 -15.24
N ASP A 55 -5.05 1.02 -15.23
CA ASP A 55 -5.78 1.42 -16.45
C ASP A 55 -4.91 2.29 -17.36
N PHE A 56 -4.20 3.26 -16.79
CA PHE A 56 -3.22 4.06 -17.52
C PHE A 56 -2.13 3.18 -18.16
N TYR A 57 -1.55 2.26 -17.40
CA TYR A 57 -0.43 1.46 -17.86
C TYR A 57 -0.86 0.48 -18.95
N MET A 58 -1.99 -0.19 -18.79
CA MET A 58 -2.52 -1.13 -19.78
C MET A 58 -2.90 -0.43 -21.08
N HIS A 59 -3.46 0.79 -20.99
CA HIS A 59 -3.76 1.60 -22.18
C HIS A 59 -2.50 2.01 -22.94
N LYS A 60 -1.44 2.40 -22.23
CA LYS A 60 -0.19 2.88 -22.85
C LYS A 60 0.75 1.76 -23.31
N TYR A 61 0.76 0.63 -22.61
CA TYR A 61 1.70 -0.47 -22.82
C TYR A 61 0.97 -1.80 -23.07
N SER A 62 0.34 -1.90 -24.24
CA SER A 62 -0.38 -3.11 -24.66
C SER A 62 0.52 -4.35 -24.70
N GLY A 63 -0.04 -5.50 -24.33
CA GLY A 63 0.67 -6.80 -24.34
C GLY A 63 1.60 -7.03 -23.15
N ARG A 64 1.60 -6.12 -22.15
CA ARG A 64 2.28 -6.33 -20.87
C ARG A 64 1.27 -6.69 -19.78
N ARG A 65 1.72 -7.43 -18.78
CA ARG A 65 0.97 -7.69 -17.54
C ARG A 65 1.70 -7.03 -16.39
N LEU A 66 0.98 -6.27 -15.57
CA LEU A 66 1.48 -5.75 -14.31
C LEU A 66 1.12 -6.70 -13.17
N GLN A 67 2.00 -6.73 -12.19
CA GLN A 67 1.79 -7.44 -10.94
C GLN A 67 2.32 -6.58 -9.79
N TRP A 68 1.47 -6.35 -8.80
CA TRP A 68 1.82 -5.57 -7.62
C TRP A 68 2.56 -6.44 -6.60
N TYR A 69 3.68 -5.93 -6.09
CA TYR A 69 4.48 -6.57 -5.05
C TYR A 69 4.32 -5.78 -3.74
N ASN A 70 3.28 -6.13 -2.97
CA ASN A 70 2.92 -5.44 -1.73
C ASN A 70 4.05 -5.41 -0.69
N SER A 71 4.87 -6.46 -0.67
CA SER A 71 6.03 -6.58 0.23
C SER A 71 7.12 -5.54 0.01
N LEU A 72 7.14 -4.88 -1.15
CA LEU A 72 8.08 -3.80 -1.49
C LEU A 72 7.44 -2.41 -1.34
N GLY A 73 6.16 -2.34 -1.00
CA GLY A 73 5.44 -1.09 -0.84
C GLY A 73 5.77 -0.38 0.48
N ALA A 74 5.75 0.95 0.44
CA ALA A 74 5.87 1.82 1.60
C ALA A 74 4.85 2.96 1.52
N CYS A 75 4.46 3.48 2.68
CA CYS A 75 3.48 4.55 2.81
C CYS A 75 3.91 5.55 3.88
N VAL A 76 3.48 6.80 3.71
CA VAL A 76 3.54 7.82 4.76
C VAL A 76 2.13 8.05 5.27
N LEU A 77 1.90 7.75 6.55
CA LEU A 77 0.60 7.94 7.20
C LEU A 77 0.62 9.13 8.13
N ARG A 78 -0.46 9.92 8.10
CA ARG A 78 -0.72 10.96 9.09
C ARG A 78 -1.54 10.36 10.22
N ALA A 79 -0.95 10.23 11.41
CA ALA A 79 -1.60 9.67 12.59
C ALA A 79 -1.93 10.78 13.60
N ALA A 80 -3.16 10.80 14.10
CA ALA A 80 -3.60 11.71 15.14
C ALA A 80 -3.42 11.05 16.52
N PHE A 81 -2.53 11.61 17.35
CA PHE A 81 -2.35 11.16 18.73
C PHE A 81 -2.81 12.25 19.71
N PRO A 82 -3.09 11.92 20.99
CA PRO A 82 -3.48 12.91 22.00
C PRO A 82 -2.48 14.07 22.16
N LYS A 83 -1.19 13.81 21.90
CA LYS A 83 -0.11 14.81 21.96
C LYS A 83 0.22 15.44 20.59
N GLY A 84 -0.74 15.39 19.66
CA GLY A 84 -0.64 16.00 18.34
C GLY A 84 -0.44 15.01 17.20
N THR A 85 -0.47 15.53 15.98
CA THR A 85 -0.34 14.76 14.74
C THR A 85 1.12 14.38 14.48
N LYS A 86 1.33 13.15 13.98
CA LYS A 86 2.64 12.62 13.57
C LYS A 86 2.54 12.06 12.16
N GLU A 87 3.68 12.02 11.47
CA GLU A 87 3.82 11.33 10.19
C GLU A 87 4.66 10.06 10.39
N LEU A 88 4.12 8.93 9.97
CA LEU A 88 4.72 7.61 10.12
C LEU A 88 5.12 7.08 8.75
N SER A 89 6.42 6.87 8.55
CA SER A 89 6.92 6.14 7.38
C SER A 89 6.90 4.64 7.70
N VAL A 90 6.07 3.90 6.99
CA VAL A 90 5.76 2.50 7.30
C VAL A 90 5.75 1.64 6.03
N SER A 91 5.91 0.33 6.19
CA SER A 91 5.67 -0.63 5.09
C SER A 91 4.18 -0.65 4.74
N LEU A 92 3.85 -1.15 3.54
CA LEU A 92 2.46 -1.28 3.11
C LEU A 92 1.64 -2.18 4.06
N PHE A 93 2.22 -3.28 4.56
CA PHE A 93 1.56 -4.16 5.52
C PHE A 93 1.28 -3.48 6.86
N GLN A 94 2.24 -2.70 7.37
CA GLN A 94 2.03 -1.88 8.56
C GLN A 94 0.93 -0.84 8.31
N ALA A 95 0.90 -0.21 7.14
CA ALA A 95 -0.13 0.76 6.79
C ALA A 95 -1.53 0.15 6.76
N VAL A 96 -1.69 -1.03 6.14
CA VAL A 96 -2.95 -1.78 6.12
C VAL A 96 -3.43 -2.05 7.55
N VAL A 97 -2.55 -2.57 8.41
CA VAL A 97 -2.87 -2.85 9.82
C VAL A 97 -3.27 -1.58 10.57
N LEU A 98 -2.51 -0.49 10.44
CA LEU A 98 -2.78 0.76 11.15
C LEU A 98 -4.09 1.41 10.71
N CYS A 99 -4.42 1.37 9.41
CA CYS A 99 -5.67 1.92 8.90
C CYS A 99 -6.91 1.21 9.45
N MET A 100 -6.81 -0.06 9.87
CA MET A 100 -7.93 -0.78 10.49
C MET A 100 -8.34 -0.18 11.85
N PHE A 101 -7.43 0.51 12.54
CA PHE A 101 -7.71 1.17 13.83
C PHE A 101 -8.45 2.51 13.67
N ASN A 102 -8.73 2.96 12.44
CA ASN A 102 -9.60 4.12 12.24
C ASN A 102 -11.06 3.83 12.65
N ASP A 103 -11.47 2.55 12.62
CA ASP A 103 -12.83 2.11 12.92
C ASP A 103 -12.94 1.31 14.24
N ALA A 104 -11.82 1.09 14.94
CA ALA A 104 -11.79 0.30 16.17
C ALA A 104 -10.59 0.66 17.07
N ASP A 105 -10.83 0.75 18.38
CA ASP A 105 -9.77 1.03 19.37
C ASP A 105 -8.93 -0.22 19.72
N ALA A 106 -9.51 -1.41 19.58
CA ALA A 106 -8.87 -2.67 19.89
C ALA A 106 -9.29 -3.76 18.88
N LEU A 107 -8.30 -4.49 18.36
CA LEU A 107 -8.48 -5.56 17.41
C LEU A 107 -7.67 -6.78 17.85
N SER A 108 -8.27 -7.96 17.80
CA SER A 108 -7.54 -9.20 18.05
C SER A 108 -6.64 -9.56 16.86
N PHE A 109 -5.69 -10.47 17.07
CA PHE A 109 -4.87 -11.00 15.97
C PHE A 109 -5.73 -11.61 14.86
N GLN A 110 -6.85 -12.26 15.20
CA GLN A 110 -7.74 -12.87 14.20
C GLN A 110 -8.49 -11.82 13.39
N ASP A 111 -8.95 -10.74 14.04
CA ASP A 111 -9.61 -9.62 13.35
C ASP A 111 -8.64 -8.98 12.35
N LEU A 112 -7.41 -8.73 12.78
CA LEU A 112 -6.34 -8.19 11.94
C LEU A 112 -6.02 -9.12 10.76
N LYS A 113 -5.94 -10.43 10.99
CA LYS A 113 -5.68 -11.42 9.94
C LYS A 113 -6.79 -11.44 8.88
N VAL A 114 -8.04 -11.50 9.31
CA VAL A 114 -9.20 -11.54 8.40
C VAL A 114 -9.35 -10.22 7.65
N GLY A 115 -9.22 -9.09 8.35
CA GLY A 115 -9.41 -7.76 7.78
C GLY A 115 -8.28 -7.32 6.86
N SER A 116 -7.02 -7.65 7.18
CA SER A 116 -5.87 -7.31 6.34
C SER A 116 -5.59 -8.33 5.23
N GLY A 117 -6.03 -9.58 5.37
CA GLY A 117 -5.71 -10.66 4.43
C GLY A 117 -4.23 -11.08 4.41
N ILE A 118 -3.41 -10.56 5.33
CA ILE A 118 -1.97 -10.86 5.41
C ILE A 118 -1.76 -12.26 6.00
N GLU A 119 -0.83 -13.03 5.44
CA GLU A 119 -0.48 -14.36 5.94
C GLU A 119 0.03 -14.30 7.40
N ASP A 120 -0.30 -15.32 8.19
CA ASP A 120 0.00 -15.40 9.63
C ASP A 120 1.46 -15.04 9.98
N LYS A 121 2.42 -15.62 9.24
CA LYS A 121 3.85 -15.39 9.45
C LYS A 121 4.23 -13.92 9.22
N GLU A 122 3.73 -13.32 8.17
CA GLU A 122 4.02 -11.93 7.81
C GLU A 122 3.29 -10.94 8.72
N LEU A 123 2.07 -11.27 9.13
CA LEU A 123 1.30 -10.47 10.08
C LEU A 123 1.99 -10.44 11.45
N ARG A 124 2.49 -11.59 11.95
CA ARG A 124 3.26 -11.63 13.21
C ARG A 124 4.49 -10.73 13.14
N ARG A 125 5.25 -10.78 12.03
CA ARG A 125 6.42 -9.93 11.80
C ARG A 125 6.04 -8.45 11.78
N THR A 126 4.95 -8.12 11.07
CA THR A 126 4.40 -6.77 10.98
C THR A 126 4.02 -6.25 12.37
N LEU A 127 3.25 -7.02 13.16
CA LEU A 127 2.83 -6.63 14.50
C LEU A 127 3.98 -6.54 15.49
N GLN A 128 4.97 -7.44 15.40
CA GLN A 128 6.17 -7.37 16.23
C GLN A 128 6.91 -6.03 16.03
N SER A 129 7.01 -5.55 14.78
CA SER A 129 7.66 -4.27 14.48
C SER A 129 6.89 -3.05 15.01
N LEU A 130 5.56 -3.15 15.14
CA LEU A 130 4.69 -2.07 15.59
C LEU A 130 4.56 -2.01 17.12
N ALA A 131 4.48 -3.17 17.78
CA ALA A 131 4.12 -3.27 19.20
C ALA A 131 5.24 -3.80 20.10
N CYS A 132 6.25 -4.50 19.55
CA CYS A 132 7.32 -5.14 20.32
C CYS A 132 8.69 -4.49 20.06
N GLY A 133 8.73 -3.29 19.48
CA GLY A 133 9.95 -2.50 19.36
C GLY A 133 10.57 -2.21 20.72
N LYS A 134 11.90 -2.08 20.78
CA LYS A 134 12.60 -1.77 22.03
C LYS A 134 12.13 -0.40 22.56
N VAL A 135 11.67 -0.42 23.82
CA VAL A 135 11.49 0.78 24.67
C VAL A 135 12.85 1.42 24.92
#